data_AF-A0A8T0VZI9-F1
#
_entry.id   AF-A0A8T0VZI9-F1
#
_cell.length_a   1.000
_cell.length_b   1.000
_cell.length_c   1.000
_cell.angle_alpha   90.00
_cell.angle_beta   90.00
_cell.angle_gamma   90.00
#
_symmetry.space_group_name_H-M   'P 1'
#
loop_
_entity.id
_entity.type
_entity.pdbx_description
1 polymer ?
#
loop_
_entity_poly.entity_id
_entity_poly.type
_entity_poly.pdbx_seq_one_letter_code
_entity_poly.pdbx_strand_id
1 'polypeptide(L)'
;MHSFGHRANAVATFAVTILAAMCFAASFSDNFNTPAPTASVKILNINWFQKEANGNDEVSMTLNISADLLSLFTWNTKQVFVFVAAEYETPQNSLNQVSLWDGIISAKEHAKFLIHTTNKYRFIDQATI
;
A
#
# COMPACT_ATOMS: atom_id res chain seq x y z
N MET A 1 15.32 -37.23 39.22
CA MET A 1 14.03 -36.55 39.56
C MET A 1 13.72 -35.58 38.43
N HIS A 2 12.67 -35.81 37.64
CA HIS A 2 12.26 -34.85 36.61
C HIS A 2 11.46 -33.74 37.29
N SER A 3 12.13 -32.66 37.70
CA SER A 3 11.46 -31.49 38.27
C SER A 3 10.41 -30.95 37.28
N PHE A 4 9.30 -30.45 37.82
CA PHE A 4 8.25 -29.78 37.04
C PHE A 4 8.83 -28.71 36.10
N GLY A 5 9.86 -27.98 36.55
CA GLY A 5 10.57 -26.98 35.76
C GLY A 5 11.26 -27.54 34.51
N HIS A 6 11.84 -28.74 34.57
CA HIS A 6 12.46 -29.37 33.40
C HIS A 6 11.44 -29.81 32.34
N ARG A 7 10.24 -30.23 32.76
CA ARG A 7 9.16 -30.59 31.83
C ARG A 7 8.58 -29.34 31.17
N ALA A 8 8.38 -28.27 31.94
CA ALA A 8 7.95 -26.98 31.42
C ALA A 8 8.96 -26.40 30.42
N ASN A 9 10.26 -26.47 30.74
CA ASN A 9 11.32 -26.03 29.82
C ASN A 9 11.32 -26.84 28.52
N ALA A 10 11.15 -28.17 28.58
CA ALA A 10 11.07 -28.99 27.37
C ALA A 10 9.90 -28.60 26.45
N VAL A 11 8.72 -28.34 27.02
CA VAL A 11 7.55 -27.87 26.25
C VAL A 11 7.80 -26.48 25.65
N ALA A 12 8.37 -25.56 26.45
CA ALA A 12 8.68 -24.21 25.99
C ALA A 12 9.71 -24.21 24.86
N THR A 13 10.82 -24.94 25.01
CA THR A 13 11.84 -25.07 23.97
C THR A 13 11.25 -25.70 22.70
N PHE A 14 10.42 -26.74 22.83
CA PHE A 14 9.76 -27.36 21.68
C PHE A 14 8.83 -26.38 20.93
N ALA A 15 8.03 -25.60 21.66
CA ALA A 15 7.18 -24.57 21.06
C ALA A 15 8.00 -23.50 20.33
N VAL A 16 9.08 -23.01 20.95
CA VAL A 16 9.98 -22.03 20.34
C VAL A 16 10.67 -22.60 19.09
N THR A 17 11.08 -23.87 19.10
CA THR A 17 11.69 -24.50 17.92
C THR A 17 10.72 -24.64 16.75
N ILE A 18 9.45 -24.98 17.01
CA ILE A 18 8.42 -25.03 15.96
C ILE A 18 8.18 -23.63 15.39
N LEU A 19 8.07 -22.63 16.26
CA LEU A 19 7.89 -21.24 15.83
C LEU A 19 9.07 -20.78 14.96
N ALA A 20 10.30 -21.05 15.39
CA ALA A 20 11.50 -20.72 14.63
C ALA A 20 11.54 -21.42 13.26
N ALA A 21 11.15 -22.70 13.19
CA ALA A 21 11.05 -23.42 11.93
C ALA A 21 9.99 -22.85 10.98
N MET A 22 8.82 -22.46 11.51
CA MET A 22 7.76 -21.79 10.73
C MET A 22 8.22 -20.42 10.22
N CYS A 23 8.87 -19.61 11.07
CA CYS A 23 9.42 -18.32 10.65
C CYS A 23 10.50 -18.48 9.57
N PHE A 24 11.36 -19.50 9.70
CA PHE A 24 12.37 -19.82 8.69
C PHE A 24 11.71 -20.24 7.37
N ALA A 25 10.71 -21.12 7.40
CA ALA A 25 9.97 -21.53 6.21
C ALA A 25 9.24 -20.34 5.55
N ALA A 26 8.68 -19.43 6.33
CA ALA A 26 8.06 -18.19 5.83
C ALA A 26 9.06 -17.30 5.09
N SER A 27 10.18 -16.98 5.74
CA SER A 27 11.22 -16.16 5.12
C SER A 27 11.87 -16.83 3.91
N PHE A 28 12.06 -18.15 3.95
CA PHE A 28 12.59 -18.89 2.81
C PHE A 28 11.61 -18.88 1.64
N SER A 29 10.30 -19.03 1.90
CA SER A 29 9.28 -18.98 0.85
C SER A 29 9.21 -17.63 0.14
N ASP A 30 9.51 -16.53 0.81
CA ASP A 30 9.52 -15.20 0.19
C ASP A 30 10.59 -15.08 -0.91
N ASN A 31 11.68 -15.84 -0.82
CA ASN A 31 12.73 -15.85 -1.86
C ASN A 31 12.25 -16.47 -3.19
N PHE A 32 11.19 -17.29 -3.17
CA PHE A 32 10.61 -17.89 -4.37
C PHE A 32 9.54 -17.02 -5.03
N ASN A 33 9.15 -15.91 -4.39
CA ASN A 33 8.13 -15.02 -4.91
C ASN A 33 8.77 -13.77 -5.47
N THR A 34 8.79 -13.63 -6.80
CA THR A 34 9.25 -12.42 -7.47
C THR A 34 8.05 -11.53 -7.78
N PRO A 35 7.86 -10.42 -7.05
CA PRO A 35 6.73 -9.52 -7.30
C PRO A 35 6.92 -8.81 -8.63
N ALA A 36 5.96 -8.98 -9.53
CA ALA A 36 5.89 -8.25 -10.81
C ALA A 36 4.53 -7.55 -10.93
N PRO A 37 4.20 -6.57 -10.05
CA PRO A 37 2.97 -5.83 -10.16
C PRO A 37 3.03 -4.85 -11.34
N THR A 38 1.91 -4.66 -12.03
CA THR A 38 1.78 -3.67 -13.10
C THR A 38 0.70 -2.67 -12.71
N ALA A 39 0.97 -1.37 -12.79
CA ALA A 39 -0.02 -0.34 -12.52
C ALA A 39 0.04 0.74 -13.61
N SER A 40 -1.13 1.22 -14.03
CA SER A 40 -1.30 2.31 -14.97
C SER A 40 -2.37 3.24 -14.44
N VAL A 41 -2.01 4.50 -14.24
CA VAL A 41 -2.92 5.57 -13.83
C VAL A 41 -3.04 6.54 -14.97
N LYS A 42 -4.28 6.83 -15.38
CA LYS A 42 -4.58 7.81 -16.42
C LYS A 42 -5.54 8.85 -15.88
N ILE A 43 -5.27 10.11 -16.20
CA ILE A 43 -6.18 11.21 -15.89
C ILE A 43 -7.19 11.27 -17.03
N LEU A 44 -8.47 11.09 -16.72
CA LEU A 44 -9.54 11.12 -17.72
C LEU A 44 -10.09 12.52 -17.91
N ASN A 45 -10.35 13.22 -16.81
CA ASN A 45 -10.97 14.54 -16.84
C ASN A 45 -10.53 15.37 -15.62
N ILE A 46 -10.43 16.68 -15.79
CA ILE A 46 -10.27 17.65 -14.72
C ILE A 46 -11.65 18.25 -14.48
N ASN A 47 -12.28 17.87 -13.38
CA ASN A 47 -13.66 18.25 -13.10
C ASN A 47 -13.74 19.74 -12.76
N TRP A 48 -12.84 20.22 -11.92
CA TRP A 48 -12.75 21.63 -11.58
C TRP A 48 -11.35 21.99 -11.06
N PHE A 49 -11.01 23.26 -11.27
CA PHE A 49 -9.82 23.93 -10.77
C PHE A 49 -10.30 25.24 -10.14
N GLN A 50 -10.12 25.40 -8.83
CA GLN A 50 -10.53 26.62 -8.13
C GLN A 50 -9.41 27.13 -7.25
N LYS A 51 -9.23 28.44 -7.28
CA LYS A 51 -8.38 29.16 -6.34
C LYS A 51 -9.19 29.47 -5.09
N GLU A 52 -8.80 28.88 -3.98
CA GLU A 52 -9.40 29.11 -2.67
C GLU A 52 -9.16 30.56 -2.22
N ALA A 53 -10.08 31.12 -1.42
CA ALA A 53 -9.94 32.49 -0.92
C ALA A 53 -8.66 32.71 -0.07
N ASN A 54 -8.10 31.63 0.47
CA ASN A 54 -6.84 31.62 1.21
C ASN A 54 -5.59 31.63 0.29
N GLY A 55 -5.78 31.66 -1.03
CA GLY A 55 -4.70 31.69 -2.02
C GLY A 55 -4.32 30.33 -2.59
N ASN A 56 -4.71 29.22 -1.94
CA ASN A 56 -4.39 27.86 -2.41
C ASN A 56 -5.11 27.50 -3.70
N ASP A 57 -4.48 26.70 -4.55
CA ASP A 57 -5.13 26.14 -5.74
C ASP A 57 -5.60 24.70 -5.44
N GLU A 58 -6.90 24.44 -5.56
CA GLU A 58 -7.49 23.11 -5.38
C GLU A 58 -7.95 22.54 -6.73
N VAL A 59 -7.62 21.28 -6.95
CA VAL A 59 -7.96 20.54 -8.17
C VAL A 59 -8.76 19.30 -7.83
N SER A 60 -9.87 19.10 -8.55
CA SER A 60 -10.54 17.81 -8.62
C SER A 60 -10.42 17.20 -10.01
N MET A 61 -10.03 15.93 -10.03
CA MET A 61 -9.76 15.18 -11.24
C MET A 61 -10.32 13.78 -11.15
N THR A 62 -10.78 13.28 -12.29
CA THR A 62 -11.25 11.92 -12.49
C THR A 62 -10.11 11.06 -13.00
N LEU A 63 -9.81 10.00 -12.27
CA LEU A 63 -8.72 9.07 -12.52
C LEU A 63 -9.28 7.73 -13.02
N ASN A 64 -8.55 7.13 -13.95
CA ASN A 64 -8.68 5.75 -14.35
C ASN A 64 -7.46 4.98 -13.85
N ILE A 65 -7.66 4.13 -12.85
CA ILE A 65 -6.60 3.34 -12.24
C ILE A 65 -6.80 1.90 -12.67
N SER A 66 -5.83 1.36 -13.39
CA SER A 66 -5.75 -0.04 -13.79
C SER A 66 -4.53 -0.66 -13.12
N ALA A 67 -4.72 -1.69 -12.32
CA ALA A 67 -3.63 -2.36 -11.64
C ALA A 67 -3.80 -3.88 -11.69
N ASP A 68 -2.68 -4.58 -11.88
CA ASP A 68 -2.52 -6.01 -11.73
C ASP A 68 -1.53 -6.28 -10.59
N LEU A 69 -2.07 -6.56 -9.42
CA LEU A 69 -1.34 -6.79 -8.17
C LEU A 69 -1.34 -8.26 -7.78
N LEU A 70 -1.75 -9.17 -8.67
CA LEU A 70 -1.89 -10.60 -8.39
C LEU A 70 -0.59 -11.22 -7.87
N SER A 71 0.56 -10.72 -8.34
CA SER A 71 1.89 -11.15 -7.94
C SER A 71 2.28 -10.76 -6.51
N LEU A 72 1.57 -9.79 -5.89
CA LEU A 72 1.80 -9.40 -4.49
C LEU A 72 1.10 -10.33 -3.48
N PHE A 73 0.13 -11.12 -3.94
CA PHE A 73 -0.59 -12.07 -3.10
C PHE A 73 0.17 -13.40 -3.01
N THR A 74 0.88 -13.57 -1.90
CA THR A 74 1.53 -14.82 -1.50
C THR A 74 0.64 -15.59 -0.52
N TRP A 75 1.05 -16.79 -0.09
CA TRP A 75 0.31 -17.54 0.94
C TRP A 75 0.28 -16.83 2.30
N ASN A 76 1.23 -15.92 2.56
CA ASN A 76 1.35 -15.15 3.79
C ASN A 76 0.74 -13.73 3.66
N THR A 77 0.44 -13.26 2.44
CA THR A 77 -0.14 -11.92 2.23
C THR A 77 -1.62 -11.90 2.63
N LYS A 78 -1.93 -11.19 3.71
CA LYS A 78 -3.32 -11.02 4.17
C LYS A 78 -4.07 -9.91 3.45
N GLN A 79 -3.42 -8.79 3.18
CA GLN A 79 -4.02 -7.61 2.55
C GLN A 79 -2.94 -6.76 1.88
N VAL A 80 -3.31 -6.07 0.80
CA VAL A 80 -2.44 -5.12 0.11
C VAL A 80 -3.05 -3.73 0.20
N PHE A 81 -2.27 -2.77 0.70
CA PHE A 81 -2.63 -1.36 0.70
C PHE A 81 -2.07 -0.69 -0.54
N VAL A 82 -2.93 -0.01 -1.27
CA VAL A 82 -2.54 0.76 -2.45
C VAL A 82 -2.97 2.20 -2.29
N PHE A 83 -2.14 3.11 -2.76
CA PHE A 83 -2.47 4.52 -2.85
C PHE A 83 -1.86 5.10 -4.11
N VAL A 84 -2.52 6.14 -4.63
CA VAL A 84 -2.02 6.96 -5.72
C VAL A 84 -1.61 8.28 -5.10
N ALA A 85 -0.35 8.66 -5.32
CA ALA A 85 0.17 9.97 -4.93
C ALA A 85 0.54 10.78 -6.17
N ALA A 86 0.25 12.08 -6.12
CA ALA A 86 0.82 13.06 -7.02
C ALA A 86 2.08 13.63 -6.38
N GLU A 87 3.18 13.55 -7.10
CA GLU A 87 4.47 14.15 -6.72
C GLU A 87 4.77 15.29 -7.68
N TYR A 88 5.09 16.45 -7.12
CA TYR A 88 5.38 17.66 -7.87
C TYR A 88 6.44 18.50 -7.16
N GLU A 89 7.17 19.27 -7.94
CA GLU A 89 8.20 20.18 -7.45
C GLU A 89 7.70 21.61 -7.53
N THR A 90 8.05 22.43 -6.53
CA THR A 90 7.76 23.87 -6.49
C THR A 90 9.07 24.62 -6.22
N PRO A 91 9.18 25.91 -6.56
CA PRO A 91 10.38 26.69 -6.24
C PRO A 91 10.73 26.70 -4.75
N GLN A 92 9.75 26.52 -3.87
CA GLN A 92 9.88 26.51 -2.41
C GLN A 92 10.20 25.12 -1.86
N ASN A 93 9.74 24.05 -2.51
CA ASN A 93 9.93 22.68 -2.04
C ASN A 93 10.26 21.73 -3.20
N SER A 94 11.38 21.03 -3.05
CA SER A 94 11.89 20.05 -4.01
C SER A 94 11.05 18.78 -4.09
N LEU A 95 10.19 18.49 -3.11
CA LEU A 95 9.28 17.34 -3.17
C LEU A 95 8.00 17.63 -2.40
N ASN A 96 6.91 17.88 -3.13
CA ASN A 96 5.56 17.87 -2.61
C ASN A 96 4.86 16.58 -3.03
N GLN A 97 4.32 15.84 -2.06
CA GLN A 97 3.60 14.59 -2.30
C GLN A 97 2.19 14.67 -1.69
N VAL A 98 1.17 14.48 -2.51
CA VAL A 98 -0.24 14.48 -2.08
C VAL A 98 -0.90 13.17 -2.48
N SER A 99 -1.48 12.45 -1.51
CA SER A 99 -2.28 11.27 -1.81
C SER A 99 -3.58 11.70 -2.48
N LEU A 100 -3.91 11.12 -3.63
CA LEU A 100 -5.15 11.39 -4.37
C LEU A 100 -6.23 10.34 -4.09
N TRP A 101 -5.82 9.09 -3.89
CA TRP A 101 -6.72 7.96 -3.68
C TRP A 101 -6.00 6.84 -2.92
N ASP A 102 -6.75 6.10 -2.10
CA ASP A 102 -6.30 4.93 -1.37
C ASP A 102 -7.34 3.80 -1.47
N GLY A 103 -6.85 2.57 -1.43
CA GLY A 103 -7.67 1.37 -1.43
C GLY A 103 -6.99 0.21 -0.70
N ILE A 104 -7.82 -0.66 -0.14
CA ILE A 104 -7.39 -1.89 0.54
C ILE A 104 -7.89 -3.07 -0.28
N ILE A 105 -6.96 -3.88 -0.77
CA ILE A 105 -7.27 -5.12 -1.48
C ILE A 105 -7.13 -6.28 -0.51
N SER A 106 -8.27 -6.82 -0.07
CA SER A 106 -8.32 -7.86 0.96
C SER A 106 -8.13 -9.28 0.41
N ALA A 107 -8.31 -9.49 -0.90
CA ALA A 107 -8.24 -10.82 -1.50
C ALA A 107 -7.64 -10.78 -2.90
N LYS A 108 -6.97 -11.89 -3.28
CA LYS A 108 -6.32 -12.06 -4.58
C LYS A 108 -7.28 -11.90 -5.76
N GLU A 109 -8.54 -12.30 -5.59
CA GLU A 109 -9.59 -12.17 -6.61
C GLU A 109 -9.84 -10.71 -7.03
N HIS A 110 -9.59 -9.77 -6.12
CA HIS A 110 -9.75 -8.33 -6.36
C HIS A 110 -8.42 -7.63 -6.68
N ALA A 111 -7.31 -8.38 -6.80
CA ALA A 111 -5.98 -7.81 -7.05
C ALA A 111 -5.78 -7.27 -8.46
N LYS A 112 -6.65 -7.69 -9.40
CA LYS A 112 -6.72 -7.12 -10.73
C LYS A 112 -7.99 -6.30 -10.86
N PHE A 113 -7.84 -5.00 -10.99
CA PHE A 113 -8.97 -4.09 -11.06
C PHE A 113 -8.71 -2.93 -12.01
N LEU A 114 -9.83 -2.42 -12.53
CA LEU A 114 -9.88 -1.16 -13.25
C LEU A 114 -11.00 -0.35 -12.63
N ILE A 115 -10.66 0.81 -12.08
CA ILE A 115 -11.60 1.70 -11.42
C ILE A 115 -11.59 3.09 -12.03
N HIS A 116 -12.78 3.66 -12.16
CA HIS A 116 -12.99 5.07 -12.49
C HIS A 116 -13.45 5.78 -11.24
N THR A 117 -12.61 6.65 -10.70
CA THR A 117 -12.88 7.33 -9.44
C THR A 117 -12.35 8.76 -9.48
N THR A 118 -13.01 9.65 -8.76
CA THR A 118 -12.50 11.00 -8.52
C THR A 118 -11.48 10.97 -7.39
N ASN A 119 -10.60 11.97 -7.34
CA ASN A 119 -9.71 12.13 -6.19
C ASN A 119 -10.52 12.16 -4.89
N LYS A 120 -10.15 11.29 -3.95
CA LYS A 120 -10.77 11.16 -2.62
C LYS A 120 -10.27 12.25 -1.68
N TYR A 121 -8.98 12.58 -1.79
CA TYR A 121 -8.35 13.63 -1.04
C TYR A 121 -8.15 14.87 -1.92
N ARG A 122 -8.23 16.04 -1.29
CA ARG A 122 -8.10 17.32 -1.97
C ARG A 122 -6.67 17.50 -2.47
N PHE A 123 -6.53 17.76 -3.76
CA PHE A 123 -5.23 18.08 -4.34
C PHE A 123 -5.03 19.59 -4.24
N ILE A 124 -4.38 20.01 -3.17
CA ILE A 124 -4.15 21.41 -2.84
C ILE A 124 -2.66 21.71 -2.98
N ASP A 125 -2.33 22.75 -3.76
CA ASP A 125 -1.02 23.36 -3.74
C ASP A 125 -1.05 24.62 -2.86
N GLN A 126 -0.06 24.72 -1.97
CA GLN A 126 0.08 25.87 -1.10
C GLN A 126 0.77 26.98 -1.88
N ALA A 127 -0.04 27.84 -2.52
CA ALA A 127 0.49 29.06 -3.11
C ALA A 127 1.00 29.96 -1.98
N THR A 128 2.31 30.14 -1.89
CA THR A 128 2.89 31.13 -0.99
C THR A 128 2.60 32.51 -1.60
N ILE A 129 1.87 33.36 -0.86
CA ILE A 129 1.72 34.80 -1.17
C ILE A 129 3.08 35.49 -1.02
#